data_AF-A0A8R2A915-F1
#
_entry.id   AF-A0A8R2A915-F1
#
_cell.length_a   1.000
_cell.length_b   1.000
_cell.length_c   1.000
_cell.angle_alpha   90.00
_cell.angle_beta   90.00
_cell.angle_gamma   90.00
#
_symmetry.space_group_name_H-M   'P 1'
#
loop_
_entity.id
_entity.type
_entity.pdbx_description
1 polymer ?
#
loop_
_entity_poly.entity_id
_entity_poly.type
_entity_poly.pdbx_seq_one_letter_code
_entity_poly.pdbx_strand_id
1 'polypeptide(L)'
;MAMYERALLHISSAINQVDDDLKTHLSNLVNTIESSKYCAHAQSVLEQDNEEELDSLKNAKLQKMPLTKRLDEYYEDSSILGKDPNVIKVPPEMEEIPCKPLFFDVALNFVKLPVFKKQQPVSDPANKEGISGFVKGLWGWGGKK
;
A
#
# COMPACT_ATOMS: atom_id res chain seq x y z
N MET A 1 -41.41 -9.98 13.89
CA MET A 1 -41.97 -10.90 14.92
C MET A 1 -43.25 -10.40 15.58
N ALA A 2 -43.40 -9.09 15.86
CA ALA A 2 -44.57 -8.53 16.55
C ALA A 2 -45.95 -8.85 15.92
N MET A 3 -46.03 -9.07 14.60
CA MET A 3 -47.29 -9.43 13.93
C MET A 3 -47.77 -10.85 14.29
N TYR A 4 -46.88 -11.84 14.38
CA TYR A 4 -47.25 -13.22 14.69
C TYR A 4 -47.82 -13.33 16.11
N GLU A 5 -47.19 -12.65 17.07
CA GLU A 5 -47.65 -12.61 18.47
C GLU A 5 -49.00 -11.91 18.60
N ARG A 6 -49.19 -10.81 17.88
CA ARG A 6 -50.46 -10.09 17.85
C ARG A 6 -51.59 -10.93 17.25
N ALA A 7 -51.30 -11.70 16.20
CA ALA A 7 -52.27 -12.63 15.62
C ALA A 7 -52.69 -13.72 16.62
N LEU A 8 -51.73 -14.32 17.34
CA LEU A 8 -52.03 -15.32 18.38
C LEU A 8 -52.88 -14.73 19.52
N LEU A 9 -52.62 -13.49 19.93
CA LEU A 9 -53.41 -12.79 20.94
C LEU A 9 -54.86 -12.52 20.49
N HIS A 10 -55.06 -12.15 19.23
CA HIS A 10 -56.40 -11.98 18.68
C HIS A 10 -57.15 -13.30 18.57
N ILE A 11 -56.47 -14.38 18.17
CA ILE A 11 -57.06 -15.72 18.10
C ILE A 11 -57.45 -16.22 19.49
N SER A 12 -56.59 -16.07 20.50
CA SER A 12 -56.89 -16.52 21.87
C SER A 12 -58.08 -15.77 22.50
N SER A 13 -58.26 -14.49 22.15
CA SER A 13 -59.39 -13.69 22.60
C SER A 13 -60.71 -14.07 21.91
N ALA A 14 -60.64 -14.51 20.66
CA ALA A 14 -61.80 -14.83 19.83
C ALA A 14 -62.26 -16.30 19.97
N ILE A 15 -61.37 -17.25 20.27
CA ILE A 15 -61.64 -18.70 20.15
C ILE A 15 -62.83 -19.22 20.96
N ASN A 16 -63.15 -18.57 22.08
CA ASN A 16 -64.29 -18.93 22.94
C ASN A 16 -65.62 -18.32 22.49
N GLN A 17 -65.61 -17.42 21.50
CA GLN A 17 -66.77 -16.66 21.03
C GLN A 17 -67.29 -17.15 19.67
N VAL A 18 -66.71 -18.23 19.13
CA VAL A 18 -66.99 -18.71 17.76
C VAL A 18 -67.48 -20.16 17.76
N ASP A 19 -68.17 -20.52 16.68
CA ASP A 19 -68.67 -21.88 16.45
C ASP A 19 -67.54 -22.91 16.29
N ASP A 20 -67.84 -24.19 16.54
CA ASP A 20 -66.84 -25.28 16.56
C ASP A 20 -66.13 -25.50 15.21
N ASP A 21 -66.80 -25.20 14.09
CA ASP A 21 -66.16 -25.23 12.77
C ASP A 21 -65.07 -24.15 12.65
N LEU A 22 -65.36 -22.92 13.12
CA LEU A 22 -64.38 -21.84 13.15
C LEU A 22 -63.26 -22.09 14.17
N LYS A 23 -63.52 -22.76 15.30
CA LYS A 23 -62.47 -23.15 16.24
C LYS A 23 -61.45 -24.09 15.59
N THR A 24 -61.93 -25.01 14.75
CA THR A 24 -61.05 -25.93 14.01
C THR A 24 -60.16 -25.17 13.02
N HIS A 25 -60.73 -24.22 12.28
CA HIS A 25 -59.97 -23.33 11.40
C HIS A 25 -58.97 -22.44 12.15
N LEU A 26 -59.35 -21.90 13.31
CA LEU A 26 -58.46 -21.10 14.15
C LEU A 26 -57.29 -21.93 14.69
N SER A 27 -57.51 -23.19 15.07
CA SER A 27 -56.45 -24.11 15.50
C SER A 27 -55.44 -24.38 14.36
N ASN A 28 -55.93 -24.62 13.14
CA ASN A 28 -55.06 -24.78 11.97
C ASN A 28 -54.28 -23.51 11.64
N LEU A 29 -54.89 -22.34 11.83
CA LEU A 29 -54.24 -21.06 11.63
C LEU A 29 -53.13 -20.81 12.66
N VAL A 30 -53.33 -21.19 13.93
CA VAL A 30 -52.30 -21.15 14.98
C VAL A 30 -51.07 -21.97 14.57
N ASN A 31 -51.27 -23.21 14.14
CA ASN A 31 -50.17 -24.08 13.69
C ASN A 31 -49.41 -23.47 12.51
N THR A 32 -50.12 -22.81 11.59
CA THR A 32 -49.54 -22.14 10.43
C THR A 32 -48.72 -20.92 10.85
N ILE A 33 -49.24 -20.11 11.77
CA ILE A 33 -48.54 -18.92 12.32
C ILE A 33 -47.27 -19.34 13.04
N GLU A 34 -47.33 -20.39 13.87
CA GLU A 34 -46.17 -20.91 14.60
C GLU A 34 -45.12 -21.46 13.64
N SER A 35 -45.52 -22.28 12.66
CA SER A 35 -44.62 -22.80 11.63
C SER A 35 -43.94 -21.66 10.86
N SER A 36 -44.71 -20.66 10.45
CA SER A 36 -44.19 -19.49 9.73
C SER A 36 -43.24 -18.65 10.59
N LYS A 37 -43.52 -18.49 11.89
CA LYS A 37 -42.63 -17.81 12.84
C LYS A 37 -41.28 -18.51 12.93
N TYR A 38 -41.26 -19.83 13.07
CA TYR A 38 -40.02 -20.60 13.16
C TYR A 38 -39.27 -20.66 11.83
N CYS A 39 -39.97 -20.76 10.69
CA CYS A 39 -39.35 -20.64 9.37
C CYS A 39 -38.65 -19.30 9.17
N ALA A 40 -39.32 -18.19 9.49
CA ALA A 40 -38.73 -16.86 9.38
C ALA A 40 -37.53 -16.67 10.31
N HIS A 41 -37.59 -17.24 11.52
CA HIS A 41 -36.46 -17.23 12.45
C HIS A 41 -35.27 -18.04 11.91
N ALA A 42 -35.52 -19.23 11.37
CA ALA A 42 -34.47 -20.07 10.78
C ALA A 42 -33.83 -19.38 9.56
N GLN A 43 -34.64 -18.77 8.69
CA GLN A 43 -34.15 -18.01 7.54
C GLN A 43 -33.28 -16.83 7.96
N SER A 44 -33.69 -16.05 8.96
CA SER A 44 -32.89 -14.94 9.47
C SER A 44 -31.53 -15.36 10.02
N VAL A 45 -31.43 -16.55 10.65
CA VAL A 45 -30.16 -17.08 11.14
C VAL A 45 -29.27 -17.52 9.97
N LEU A 46 -29.85 -18.21 8.98
CA LEU A 46 -29.13 -18.66 7.78
C LEU A 46 -28.68 -17.52 6.87
N GLU A 47 -29.41 -16.40 6.85
CA GLU A 47 -29.03 -15.19 6.10
C GLU A 47 -27.83 -14.47 6.74
N GLN A 48 -27.75 -14.42 8.08
CA GLN A 48 -26.61 -13.82 8.79
C GLN A 48 -25.28 -14.51 8.47
N ASP A 49 -25.27 -15.85 8.49
CA ASP A 49 -24.05 -16.63 8.20
C ASP A 49 -23.59 -16.41 6.74
N ASN A 50 -24.53 -16.30 5.80
CA ASN A 50 -24.22 -16.08 4.38
C ASN A 50 -23.79 -14.64 4.07
N GLU A 51 -24.37 -13.63 4.73
CA GLU A 51 -24.00 -12.23 4.53
C GLU A 51 -22.58 -11.95 5.01
N GLU A 52 -22.19 -12.48 6.17
CA GLU A 52 -20.82 -12.31 6.71
C GLU A 52 -19.76 -12.95 5.79
N GLU A 53 -20.02 -14.16 5.28
CA GLU A 53 -19.11 -14.83 4.35
C GLU A 53 -19.02 -14.07 3.01
N LEU A 54 -20.15 -13.62 2.47
CA LEU A 54 -20.20 -12.89 1.21
C LEU A 54 -19.50 -11.52 1.31
N ASP A 55 -19.68 -10.80 2.41
CA ASP A 55 -19.04 -9.52 2.66
C ASP A 55 -17.54 -9.69 2.90
N SER A 56 -17.11 -10.76 3.57
CA SER A 56 -15.68 -11.07 3.71
C SER A 56 -14.99 -11.28 2.35
N LEU A 57 -15.65 -11.99 1.42
CA LEU A 57 -15.14 -12.24 0.08
C LEU A 57 -15.10 -10.97 -0.78
N LYS A 58 -16.15 -10.14 -0.71
CA LYS A 58 -16.18 -8.83 -1.37
C LYS A 58 -15.06 -7.93 -0.83
N ASN A 59 -14.92 -7.82 0.48
CA ASN A 59 -13.88 -7.01 1.12
C ASN A 59 -12.47 -7.47 0.74
N ALA A 60 -12.21 -8.79 0.70
CA ALA A 60 -10.93 -9.33 0.26
C ALA A 60 -10.61 -9.01 -1.21
N LYS A 61 -11.64 -8.90 -2.07
CA LYS A 61 -11.48 -8.46 -3.45
C LYS A 61 -11.18 -6.96 -3.55
N LEU A 62 -11.89 -6.14 -2.79
CA LEU A 62 -11.72 -4.69 -2.76
C LEU A 62 -10.35 -4.27 -2.22
N GLN A 63 -9.84 -4.97 -1.20
CA GLN A 63 -8.53 -4.71 -0.64
C GLN A 63 -7.38 -4.85 -1.67
N LYS A 64 -7.52 -5.75 -2.65
CA LYS A 64 -6.51 -5.97 -3.70
C LYS A 64 -6.58 -4.93 -4.82
N MET A 65 -7.73 -4.29 -5.01
CA MET A 65 -7.92 -3.28 -6.05
C MET A 65 -7.38 -1.92 -5.56
N PRO A 66 -6.63 -1.20 -6.40
CA PRO A 66 -6.19 0.14 -6.04
C PRO A 66 -7.39 1.06 -5.83
N LEU A 67 -7.32 1.96 -4.85
CA LEU A 67 -8.43 2.86 -4.45
C LEU A 67 -9.05 3.58 -5.66
N THR A 68 -8.22 4.03 -6.60
CA THR A 68 -8.64 4.68 -7.85
C THR A 68 -9.60 3.85 -8.73
N LYS A 69 -9.66 2.54 -8.57
CA LYS A 69 -10.56 1.63 -9.31
C LYS A 69 -11.84 1.26 -8.56
N ARG A 70 -12.01 1.73 -7.33
CA ARG A 70 -13.13 1.39 -6.43
C ARG A 70 -13.65 2.61 -5.67
N LEU A 71 -13.73 3.76 -6.36
CA LEU A 71 -14.19 5.03 -5.76
C LEU A 71 -15.71 5.08 -5.60
N ASP A 72 -16.43 4.22 -6.32
CA ASP A 72 -17.86 4.00 -6.29
C ASP A 72 -18.31 3.05 -5.16
N GLU A 73 -17.38 2.30 -4.57
CA GLU A 73 -17.64 1.35 -3.49
C GLU A 73 -17.10 1.87 -2.16
N TYR A 74 -17.96 1.92 -1.14
CA TYR A 74 -17.53 2.23 0.23
C TYR A 74 -16.85 1.02 0.87
N TYR A 75 -15.59 1.17 1.23
CA TYR A 75 -14.80 0.15 1.95
C TYR A 75 -13.81 0.83 2.88
N GLU A 76 -13.89 0.51 4.18
CA GLU A 76 -13.00 1.05 5.20
C GLU A 76 -11.65 0.33 5.18
N ASP A 77 -10.73 0.87 4.39
CA ASP A 77 -9.41 0.28 4.15
C ASP A 77 -8.36 0.85 5.10
N SER A 78 -8.02 0.10 6.14
CA SER A 78 -6.98 0.47 7.10
C SER A 78 -5.58 0.53 6.50
N SER A 79 -5.33 -0.12 5.35
CA SER A 79 -4.02 -0.11 4.69
C SER A 79 -3.66 1.24 4.08
N ILE A 80 -4.65 2.11 3.82
CA ILE A 80 -4.45 3.46 3.28
C ILE A 80 -3.62 4.35 4.23
N LEU A 81 -3.72 4.10 5.53
CA LEU A 81 -2.97 4.83 6.56
C LEU A 81 -1.55 4.26 6.77
N GLY A 82 -1.21 3.17 6.07
CA GLY A 82 0.05 2.46 6.20
C GLY A 82 1.21 3.12 5.45
N LYS A 83 2.38 2.47 5.52
CA LYS A 83 3.61 2.92 4.84
C LYS A 83 3.59 2.75 3.32
N ASP A 84 2.80 1.80 2.82
CA ASP A 84 2.72 1.46 1.40
C ASP A 84 1.24 1.28 0.97
N PRO A 85 0.51 2.40 0.78
CA PRO A 85 -0.91 2.35 0.48
C PRO A 85 -1.18 2.08 -1.01
N ASN A 86 -2.07 1.13 -1.31
CA ASN A 86 -2.48 0.77 -2.67
C ASN A 86 -3.51 1.78 -3.24
N VAL A 87 -3.09 3.02 -3.49
CA VAL A 87 -3.99 4.10 -3.95
C VAL A 87 -4.15 4.10 -5.47
N ILE A 88 -3.02 4.14 -6.18
CA ILE A 88 -2.97 4.30 -7.63
C ILE A 88 -1.80 3.51 -8.19
N LYS A 89 -1.99 2.89 -9.35
CA LYS A 89 -0.88 2.36 -10.15
C LYS A 89 -0.23 3.53 -10.88
N VAL A 90 1.03 3.82 -10.57
CA VAL A 90 1.79 4.87 -11.25
C VAL A 90 2.00 4.46 -12.71
N PRO A 91 1.52 5.24 -13.69
CA PRO A 91 1.78 4.97 -15.10
C PRO A 91 3.08 5.65 -15.58
N PRO A 92 3.78 5.09 -16.59
CA PRO A 92 3.53 3.80 -17.26
C PRO A 92 3.87 2.60 -16.36
N GLU A 93 3.40 1.40 -16.72
CA GLU A 93 3.82 0.19 -16.00
C GLU A 93 5.34 0.07 -16.05
N MET A 94 5.97 -0.19 -14.89
CA MET A 94 7.42 -0.40 -14.86
C MET A 94 7.75 -1.66 -15.64
N GLU A 95 8.51 -1.49 -16.71
CA GLU A 95 9.10 -2.58 -17.47
C GLU A 95 10.59 -2.69 -17.14
N GLU A 96 11.13 -3.90 -17.20
CA GLU A 96 12.56 -4.14 -17.04
C GLU A 96 13.30 -3.49 -18.22
N ILE A 97 14.03 -2.42 -17.95
CA ILE A 97 14.90 -1.81 -18.96
C ILE A 97 16.25 -2.54 -18.87
N PRO A 98 16.75 -3.14 -19.98
CA PRO A 98 18.08 -3.72 -19.96
C PRO A 98 19.09 -2.65 -19.56
N CYS A 99 19.93 -2.98 -18.58
CA CYS A 99 20.98 -2.07 -18.11
C CYS A 99 21.76 -1.53 -19.31
N LYS A 100 21.92 -0.20 -19.37
CA LYS A 100 22.75 0.44 -20.40
C LYS A 100 24.08 -0.32 -20.50
N PRO A 101 24.47 -0.83 -21.69
CA PRO A 101 25.71 -1.58 -21.83
C PRO A 101 26.89 -0.78 -21.31
N LEU A 102 27.86 -1.48 -20.71
CA LEU A 102 29.08 -0.86 -20.23
C LEU A 102 29.83 -0.26 -21.42
N PHE A 103 30.00 1.07 -21.40
CA PHE A 103 30.71 1.81 -22.45
C PHE A 103 31.93 2.50 -21.82
N PHE A 104 33.13 2.12 -22.27
CA PHE A 104 34.37 2.75 -21.81
C PHE A 104 34.73 3.91 -22.73
N ASP A 105 35.02 5.07 -22.15
CA ASP A 105 35.59 6.19 -22.90
C ASP A 105 37.09 5.94 -23.15
N VAL A 106 37.38 5.32 -24.30
CA VAL A 106 38.76 4.99 -24.71
C VAL A 106 39.53 6.25 -25.14
N ALA A 107 38.85 7.35 -25.48
CA ALA A 107 39.52 8.59 -25.89
C ALA A 107 40.36 9.18 -24.76
N LEU A 108 39.94 8.97 -23.51
CA LEU A 108 40.68 9.39 -22.33
C LEU A 108 42.09 8.77 -22.26
N ASN A 109 42.28 7.56 -22.78
CA ASN A 109 43.59 6.90 -22.81
C ASN A 109 44.62 7.61 -23.71
N PHE A 110 44.15 8.46 -24.63
CA PHE A 110 44.99 9.20 -25.57
C PHE A 110 45.37 10.59 -25.06
N VAL A 111 44.81 11.03 -23.92
CA VAL A 111 45.23 12.26 -23.26
C VAL A 111 46.62 12.03 -22.65
N LYS A 112 47.66 12.43 -23.38
CA LYS A 112 49.05 12.35 -22.95
C LYS A 112 49.68 13.73 -23.06
N LEU A 113 50.51 14.09 -22.08
CA LEU A 113 51.34 15.29 -22.18
C LEU A 113 52.28 15.14 -23.38
N PRO A 114 52.46 16.20 -24.19
CA PRO A 114 53.40 16.15 -25.30
C PRO A 114 54.82 15.93 -24.76
N VAL A 115 55.65 15.21 -25.53
CA VAL A 115 57.05 15.04 -25.17
C VAL A 115 57.75 16.38 -25.36
N PHE A 116 57.95 17.09 -24.25
CA PHE A 116 58.86 18.22 -24.23
C PHE A 116 60.27 17.64 -24.38
N LYS A 117 60.86 17.76 -25.59
CA LYS A 117 62.31 17.72 -25.69
C LYS A 117 62.78 18.79 -24.72
N LYS A 118 63.45 18.37 -23.62
CA LYS A 118 64.16 19.31 -22.75
C LYS A 118 64.91 20.21 -23.70
N GLN A 119 64.51 21.48 -23.78
CA GLN A 119 65.35 22.49 -24.38
C GLN A 119 66.62 22.37 -23.55
N GLN A 120 67.66 21.78 -24.14
CA GLN A 120 68.95 21.77 -23.50
C GLN A 120 69.22 23.23 -23.19
N PRO A 121 69.46 23.61 -21.92
CA PRO A 121 69.92 24.95 -21.66
C PRO A 121 71.14 25.10 -22.55
N VAL A 122 71.07 26.06 -23.48
CA VAL A 122 72.24 26.47 -24.26
C VAL A 122 73.25 26.86 -23.20
N SER A 123 74.24 26.00 -22.98
CA SER A 123 75.31 26.28 -22.04
C SER A 123 76.21 27.32 -22.69
N ASP A 124 75.80 28.58 -22.63
CA ASP A 124 76.73 29.68 -22.81
C ASP A 124 77.69 29.67 -21.63
N PRO A 125 79.00 29.46 -21.83
CA PRO A 125 79.98 29.37 -20.75
C PRO A 125 80.38 30.76 -20.25
N ALA A 126 79.42 31.66 -20.07
CA ALA A 126 79.68 33.05 -19.71
C ALA A 126 78.49 33.71 -19.00
N ASN A 127 78.14 33.22 -17.80
CA ASN A 127 77.80 34.14 -16.70
C ASN A 127 77.68 33.38 -15.38
N LYS A 128 78.67 33.63 -14.52
CA LYS A 128 78.55 33.52 -13.07
C LYS A 128 77.53 34.58 -12.59
N GLU A 129 76.91 34.31 -11.45
CA GLU A 129 76.18 35.23 -10.56
C GLU A 129 74.64 35.20 -10.62
N GLY A 130 74.02 34.59 -9.59
CA GLY A 130 72.56 34.57 -9.38
C GLY A 130 72.10 33.82 -8.12
N ILE A 131 71.92 34.59 -7.01
CA ILE A 131 71.03 34.41 -5.83
C ILE A 131 70.96 33.10 -5.01
N SER A 132 72.00 32.27 -4.95
CA SER A 132 72.08 31.17 -3.94
C SER A 132 72.39 31.65 -2.49
N GLY A 133 72.66 32.95 -2.27
CA GLY A 133 73.25 33.45 -1.03
C GLY A 133 72.32 34.07 0.04
N PHE A 134 71.04 34.33 -0.24
CA PHE A 134 70.25 35.29 0.55
C PHE A 134 69.22 34.72 1.54
N VAL A 135 69.31 33.45 1.97
CA VAL A 135 68.49 32.94 3.10
C VAL A 135 69.27 32.22 4.19
N LYS A 136 70.60 32.38 4.24
CA LYS A 136 71.47 31.78 5.28
C LYS A 136 71.34 32.45 6.67
N GLY A 137 70.38 33.36 6.87
CA GLY A 137 70.38 34.27 8.04
C GLY A 137 69.11 34.37 8.89
N LEU A 138 68.01 33.65 8.63
CA LEU A 138 66.72 34.02 9.25
C LEU A 138 66.16 33.13 10.37
N TRP A 139 66.67 31.92 10.68
CA TRP A 139 66.01 31.07 11.70
C TRP A 139 66.96 30.30 12.61
N GLY A 140 67.92 31.01 13.19
CA GLY A 140 68.71 30.54 14.34
C GLY A 140 68.26 31.22 15.64
N TRP A 141 67.18 30.73 16.27
CA TRP A 141 66.86 31.03 17.68
C TRP A 141 66.21 29.80 18.32
N GLY A 142 66.92 29.17 19.27
CA GLY A 142 66.43 27.99 19.98
C GLY A 142 67.57 27.13 20.51
N GLY A 143 68.34 27.68 21.46
CA GLY A 143 69.48 27.00 22.07
C GLY A 143 69.10 25.79 22.93
N LYS A 144 70.03 24.83 22.94
CA LYS A 144 70.14 23.63 23.78
C LYS A 144 69.74 23.84 25.25
N LYS A 145 68.96 22.92 25.81
CA LYS A 145 69.41 21.85 26.73
C LYS A 145 68.25 20.91 27.05
#